data_AF-A0A7K2P5E5-F1
#
_entry.id   AF-A0A7K2P5E5-F1
#
_cell.length_a   1.000
_cell.length_b   1.000
_cell.length_c   1.000
_cell.angle_alpha   90.00
_cell.angle_beta   90.00
_cell.angle_gamma   90.00
#
_symmetry.space_group_name_H-M   'P 1'
#
loop_
_entity.id
_entity.type
_entity.pdbx_description
1 polymer ?
#
loop_
_entity_poly.entity_id
_entity_poly.type
_entity_poly.pdbx_seq_one_letter_code
_entity_poly.pdbx_strand_id
1 'polypeptide(L)' 'MTATEFGRALRLRRDRVSPEAAGLPAGGHRRAAGLRREELALLAGVSVDYVTRLEQGRAANPSAQVVEAL' A
#
# COMPACT_ATOMS: atom_id res chain seq x y z
N MET A 1 -1.13 -11.67 13.93
CA MET A 1 -0.80 -10.34 13.39
C MET A 1 -1.94 -9.40 13.74
N THR A 2 -1.73 -8.47 14.65
CA THR A 2 -2.75 -7.45 14.99
C THR A 2 -2.91 -6.49 13.81
N ALA A 3 -4.06 -5.81 13.69
CA ALA A 3 -4.32 -4.86 12.59
C ALA A 3 -3.23 -3.78 12.49
N THR A 4 -2.66 -3.38 13.62
CA THR A 4 -1.56 -2.40 13.70
C THR A 4 -0.23 -2.96 13.18
N GLU A 5 0.09 -4.23 13.44
CA GLU A 5 1.29 -4.90 12.90
C GLU A 5 1.18 -5.04 11.37
N PHE A 6 0.00 -5.44 10.88
CA PHE A 6 -0.26 -5.50 9.44
C PHE A 6 -0.09 -4.14 8.78
N GLY A 7 -0.70 -3.09 9.33
CA GLY A 7 -0.57 -1.74 8.79
C GLY A 7 0.88 -1.24 8.74
N ARG A 8 1.69 -1.59 9.75
CA ARG A 8 3.13 -1.28 9.76
C ARG A 8 3.88 -2.05 8.69
N ALA A 9 3.63 -3.36 8.58
CA ALA A 9 4.27 -4.21 7.56
C ALA A 9 3.94 -3.71 6.14
N LEU A 10 2.67 -3.37 5.90
CA LEU A 10 2.20 -2.83 4.62
C LEU A 10 2.91 -1.52 4.27
N ARG A 11 3.01 -0.59 5.22
CA ARG A 11 3.75 0.67 5.03
C ARG A 11 5.21 0.44 4.68
N LEU A 12 5.89 -0.43 5.43
CA LEU A 12 7.29 -0.78 5.18
C LEU A 12 7.49 -1.43 3.81
N ARG A 13 6.56 -2.29 3.37
CA ARG A 13 6.62 -2.89 2.04
C ARG A 13 6.43 -1.83 0.96
N ARG A 14 5.41 -0.97 1.09
CA ARG A 14 5.12 0.13 0.17
C ARG A 14 6.33 1.07 0.00
N ASP A 15 6.97 1.46 1.10
CA ASP A 15 8.10 2.38 1.07
C ASP A 15 9.39 1.77 0.47
N ARG A 16 9.47 0.44 0.34
CA ARG A 16 10.63 -0.28 -0.23
C ARG A 16 10.46 -0.68 -1.70
N VAL A 17 9.23 -0.73 -2.21
CA VAL A 17 8.96 -1.10 -3.60
C VAL A 17 9.06 0.16 -4.46
N SER A 18 9.93 0.13 -5.48
CA SER A 18 10.00 1.22 -6.45
C SER A 18 8.79 1.13 -7.40
N PRO A 19 8.32 2.28 -7.93
CA PRO A 19 7.26 2.30 -8.95
C PRO A 19 7.57 1.40 -10.14
N GLU A 20 8.80 1.43 -10.64
CA GLU A 20 9.23 0.68 -11.82
C GLU A 20 9.17 -0.83 -11.58
N ALA A 21 9.53 -1.28 -10.37
CA ALA A 21 9.41 -2.69 -9.98
C ALA A 21 7.94 -3.15 -9.93
N ALA A 22 6.99 -2.22 -9.80
CA ALA A 22 5.56 -2.47 -9.86
C ALA A 22 4.94 -2.17 -11.24
N GLY A 23 5.77 -1.92 -12.26
CA GLY A 23 5.30 -1.61 -13.62
C GLY A 23 4.73 -0.20 -13.79
N LEU A 24 4.96 0.68 -12.82
CA LEU A 24 4.54 2.08 -12.85
C LEU A 24 5.70 2.99 -13.23
N PRO A 25 5.47 4.09 -13.95
CA PRO A 25 6.49 5.10 -14.17
C PRO A 25 6.82 5.78 -12.83
N ALA A 26 8.10 5.95 -12.49
CA ALA A 26 8.46 6.69 -11.28
C ALA A 26 8.03 8.17 -11.32
N GLY A 27 7.79 8.73 -12.51
CA GLY A 27 7.41 10.13 -12.68
C GLY A 27 8.49 11.11 -12.21
N GLY A 28 8.19 12.42 -12.25
CA GLY A 28 9.11 13.50 -11.87
C GLY A 28 9.41 13.60 -10.36
N HIS A 29 9.59 14.83 -9.85
CA HIS A 29 9.92 15.08 -8.44
C HIS A 29 8.89 14.47 -7.47
N ARG A 30 9.26 13.37 -6.81
CA ARG A 30 8.41 12.64 -5.85
C ARG A 30 8.95 12.74 -4.43
N ARG A 31 8.05 12.88 -3.46
CA ARG A 31 8.37 12.87 -2.01
C ARG A 31 8.35 11.46 -1.40
N ALA A 32 7.64 10.52 -2.02
CA ALA A 32 7.56 9.14 -1.55
C ALA A 32 8.81 8.36 -1.97
N ALA A 33 9.44 7.68 -1.01
CA ALA A 33 10.65 6.87 -1.22
C ALA A 33 10.39 5.62 -2.09
N GLY A 34 9.21 5.01 -1.92
CA GLY A 34 8.72 3.91 -2.75
C GLY A 34 7.37 4.25 -3.37
N LEU A 35 6.47 3.28 -3.42
CA LEU A 35 5.11 3.47 -3.92
C LEU A 35 4.34 4.53 -3.11
N ARG A 36 3.52 5.35 -3.78
CA ARG A 36 2.50 6.19 -3.15
C ARG A 36 1.31 5.34 -2.73
N ARG A 37 0.48 5.83 -1.81
CA ARG A 37 -0.78 5.15 -1.45
C ARG A 37 -1.71 5.04 -2.65
N GLU A 38 -1.73 6.07 -3.50
CA GLU A 38 -2.48 6.10 -4.76
C GLU A 38 -2.04 5.01 -5.73
N GLU A 39 -0.71 4.84 -5.89
CA GLU A 39 -0.11 3.82 -6.73
C GLU A 39 -0.43 2.41 -6.21
N LEU A 40 -0.28 2.17 -4.89
CA LEU A 40 -0.61 0.89 -4.28
C LEU A 40 -2.12 0.57 -4.39
N ALA A 41 -2.98 1.56 -4.16
CA ALA A 41 -4.42 1.42 -4.29
C ALA A 41 -4.85 1.04 -5.72
N LEU A 42 -4.23 1.69 -6.73
CA LEU A 42 -4.44 1.37 -8.13
C LEU A 42 -4.05 -0.08 -8.44
N LEU A 43 -2.87 -0.53 -8.01
CA LEU A 43 -2.38 -1.89 -8.22
C LEU A 43 -3.27 -2.95 -7.56
N ALA A 44 -3.74 -2.65 -6.35
CA ALA A 44 -4.56 -3.57 -5.56
C ALA A 44 -6.07 -3.50 -5.88
N GLY A 45 -6.51 -2.57 -6.73
CA GLY A 45 -7.92 -2.39 -7.07
C GLY A 45 -8.79 -1.94 -5.90
N VAL A 46 -8.23 -1.17 -4.97
CA VAL A 46 -8.92 -0.66 -3.78
C VAL A 46 -8.88 0.87 -3.70
N SER A 47 -9.62 1.48 -2.77
CA SER A 47 -9.55 2.92 -2.57
C SER A 47 -8.29 3.34 -1.80
N VAL A 48 -7.81 4.56 -2.07
CA VAL A 48 -6.67 5.17 -1.35
C VAL A 48 -6.99 5.34 0.14
N ASP A 49 -8.25 5.66 0.47
CA ASP A 49 -8.73 5.71 1.85
C ASP A 49 -8.60 4.35 2.55
N TYR A 50 -8.92 3.27 1.84
CA TYR A 50 -8.81 1.92 2.39
C TYR A 50 -7.35 1.54 2.68
N VAL A 51 -6.42 1.82 1.77
CA VAL A 51 -4.97 1.67 2.03
C VAL A 51 -4.54 2.50 3.25
N THR A 52 -5.02 3.74 3.35
CA THR A 52 -4.71 4.62 4.49
C THR A 52 -5.22 4.05 5.81
N ARG A 53 -6.45 3.53 5.84
CA ARG A 53 -7.02 2.88 7.03
C ARG A 53 -6.28 1.59 7.40
N LEU A 54 -5.88 0.77 6.43
CA LEU A 54 -5.08 -0.43 6.66
C LEU A 54 -3.72 -0.06 7.28
N GLU A 55 -3.00 0.90 6.70
CA GLU A 55 -1.70 1.35 7.25
C GLU A 55 -1.80 2.00 8.64
N GLN A 56 -2.97 2.53 9.01
CA GLN A 56 -3.25 3.08 10.34
C GLN A 56 -3.76 2.02 11.32
N GLY A 57 -3.97 0.77 10.89
CA GLY A 57 -4.57 -0.30 11.69
C GLY A 57 -6.06 -0.06 12.00
N ARG A 58 -6.75 0.79 11.23
CA ARG A 58 -8.16 1.18 11.42
C ARG A 58 -9.14 0.41 10.54
N ALA A 59 -8.64 -0.41 9.62
CA ALA A 59 -9.47 -1.35 8.86
C ALA A 59 -9.30 -2.75 9.48
N ALA A 60 -10.40 -3.33 9.95
CA ALA A 60 -10.43 -4.69 10.48
C ALA A 60 -10.71 -5.69 9.35
N ASN A 61 -10.04 -6.86 9.41
CA ASN A 61 -10.30 -8.04 8.58
C ASN A 61 -10.37 -7.76 7.06
N PRO A 62 -9.27 -7.33 6.41
CA PRO A 62 -9.22 -7.34 4.96
C PRO A 62 -9.53 -8.74 4.42
N SER A 63 -10.24 -8.84 3.30
CA SER A 63 -10.50 -10.12 2.66
C SER A 63 -9.19 -10.76 2.18
N ALA A 64 -9.18 -12.08 2.00
CA ALA A 64 -8.01 -12.78 1.46
C ALA A 64 -7.58 -12.19 0.12
N GLN A 65 -8.54 -11.88 -0.76
CA GLN A 65 -8.28 -11.22 -2.05
C GLN A 65 -7.56 -9.87 -1.89
N VAL A 66 -7.95 -9.04 -0.92
CA VAL A 66 -7.26 -7.78 -0.65
C VAL A 66 -5.83 -8.04 -0.17
N VAL A 67 -5.62 -9.03 0.69
CA VAL A 67 -4.29 -9.37 1.19
C VAL A 67 -3.39 -9.91 0.09
N GLU A 68 -3.92 -10.70 -0.84
CA GLU A 68 -3.18 -11.21 -2.01
C GLU A 68 -2.79 -10.11 -3.00
N ALA A 69 -3.54 -9.01 -3.05
CA ALA A 69 -3.32 -7.90 -3.95
C ALA A 69 -2.32 -6.83 -3.43
N LEU A 70 -1.85 -6.95 -2.18
CA LEU A 70 -1.01 -5.96 -1.46
C LEU A 70 0.42 -6.46 -1.21
#